data_AF-A0A3B9RWH5-F1
#
_entry.id   AF-A0A3B9RWH5-F1
#
_cell.length_a   1.000
_cell.length_b   1.000
_cell.length_c   1.000
_cell.angle_alpha   90.00
_cell.angle_beta   90.00
_cell.angle_gamma   90.00
#
_symmetry.space_group_name_H-M   'P 1'
#
loop_
_entity.id
_entity.type
_entity.pdbx_description
1 polymer ?
#
loop_
_entity_poly.entity_id
_entity_poly.type
_entity_poly.pdbx_seq_one_letter_code
_entity_poly.pdbx_strand_id
1 'polypeptide(L)'
;TICPTVREACGLPFSSRNRRLSAPQRHLAAQFAQIFQQSLPIDAIKHQLEDLNIKIDYLVDKASRRFVAVWIDEVRLIDNRLL
;
A
#
# COMPACT_ATOMS: atom_id res chain seq x y z
N THR A 1 12.45 -2.13 -21.88
CA THR A 1 12.88 -1.27 -20.76
C THR A 1 11.77 -1.24 -19.73
N ILE A 2 12.09 -1.44 -18.45
CA ILE A 2 11.12 -1.30 -17.36
C ILE A 2 11.02 0.18 -16.96
N CYS A 3 9.80 0.67 -16.73
CA CYS A 3 9.56 2.02 -16.24
C CYS A 3 9.25 1.96 -14.74
N PRO A 4 9.91 2.77 -13.89
CA PRO A 4 9.66 2.78 -12.46
C PRO A 4 8.26 3.31 -12.13
N THR A 5 7.67 2.80 -11.04
CA THR A 5 6.39 3.30 -10.53
C THR A 5 6.56 4.73 -10.02
N VAL A 6 5.78 5.66 -10.59
CA VAL A 6 5.72 7.04 -10.09
C VAL A 6 4.88 7.09 -8.82
N ARG A 7 5.36 7.79 -7.80
CA ARG A 7 4.75 7.86 -6.47
C ARG A 7 4.49 9.30 -6.05
N GLU A 8 3.48 9.48 -5.21
CA GLU A 8 3.21 10.72 -4.49
C GLU A 8 4.31 10.99 -3.43
N ALA A 9 4.37 12.20 -2.88
CA ALA A 9 5.32 12.56 -1.83
C ALA A 9 5.18 11.68 -0.57
N CYS A 10 3.97 11.16 -0.29
CA CYS A 10 3.72 10.22 0.80
C CYS A 10 4.13 8.78 0.48
N GLY A 11 4.62 8.51 -0.73
CA GLY A 11 5.02 7.18 -1.18
C GLY A 11 3.93 6.35 -1.84
N LEU A 12 2.66 6.81 -1.81
CA LEU A 12 1.54 6.12 -2.46
C LEU A 12 1.76 6.08 -3.99
N PRO A 13 1.63 4.92 -4.66
CA PRO A 13 1.75 4.85 -6.11
C PRO A 13 0.61 5.63 -6.77
N PHE A 14 0.93 6.39 -7.82
CA PHE A 14 -0.10 7.07 -8.59
C PHE A 14 -1.02 6.03 -9.26
N SER A 15 -2.31 6.15 -9.01
CA SER A 15 -3.34 5.32 -9.64
C SER A 15 -4.56 6.15 -9.96
N SER A 16 -5.21 5.88 -11.11
CA SER A 16 -6.50 6.47 -11.44
C SER A 16 -7.55 6.22 -10.34
N ARG A 17 -7.42 5.10 -9.63
CA ARG A 17 -8.26 4.72 -8.49
C ARG A 17 -8.17 5.68 -7.31
N ASN A 18 -7.04 6.38 -7.13
CA ASN A 18 -6.86 7.34 -6.04
C ASN A 18 -7.86 8.51 -6.15
N ARG A 19 -8.41 8.77 -7.34
CA ARG A 19 -9.47 9.78 -7.54
C ARG A 19 -10.81 9.42 -6.88
N ARG A 20 -11.02 8.14 -6.55
CA ARG A 20 -12.23 7.67 -5.85
C ARG A 20 -12.10 7.76 -4.33
N LEU A 21 -10.91 8.08 -3.82
CA LEU A 21 -10.69 8.23 -2.39
C LEU A 21 -11.21 9.60 -1.93
N SER A 22 -12.05 9.60 -0.90
CA SER A 22 -12.36 10.81 -0.14
C SER A 22 -11.11 11.31 0.61
N ALA A 23 -11.15 12.54 1.14
CA ALA A 23 -10.05 13.09 1.92
C ALA A 23 -9.58 12.16 3.08
N PRO A 24 -10.46 11.64 3.96
CA PRO A 24 -10.03 10.72 5.02
C PRO A 24 -9.48 9.39 4.49
N GLN A 25 -10.09 8.82 3.44
CA GLN A 25 -9.58 7.61 2.80
C GLN A 25 -8.19 7.83 2.18
N ARG A 26 -7.92 9.04 1.67
CA ARG A 26 -6.62 9.41 1.13
C ARG A 26 -5.56 9.54 2.23
N HIS A 27 -5.93 10.02 3.42
CA HIS A 27 -5.04 9.99 4.58
C HIS A 27 -4.68 8.56 4.99
N LEU A 28 -5.67 7.65 5.05
CA LEU A 28 -5.41 6.22 5.31
C LEU A 28 -4.52 5.60 4.21
N ALA A 29 -4.76 5.94 2.93
CA ALA A 29 -3.93 5.47 1.82
C ALA A 29 -2.47 5.94 1.94
N ALA A 30 -2.26 7.20 2.36
CA ALA A 30 -0.93 7.73 2.61
C ALA A 30 -0.24 6.99 3.78
N GLN A 31 -0.94 6.72 4.88
CA GLN A 31 -0.41 5.94 6.00
C GLN A 31 -0.06 4.51 5.59
N PHE A 32 -0.94 3.84 4.83
CA PHE A 32 -0.67 2.54 4.21
C PHE A 32 0.64 2.56 3.41
N ALA A 33 0.83 3.56 2.55
CA ALA A 33 2.03 3.67 1.74
C ALA A 33 3.30 3.85 2.57
N GLN A 34 3.23 4.68 3.62
CA GLN A 34 4.34 4.90 4.54
C GLN A 34 4.72 3.61 5.29
N ILE A 35 3.72 2.90 5.83
CA ILE A 35 3.91 1.60 6.50
C ILE A 35 4.53 0.58 5.55
N PHE A 36 4.00 0.47 4.33
CA PHE A 36 4.46 -0.53 3.36
C PHE A 36 5.91 -0.31 2.90
N GLN A 37 6.35 0.94 2.85
CA GLN A 37 7.73 1.29 2.49
C GLN A 37 8.75 0.99 3.59
N GLN A 38 8.30 0.70 4.81
CA GLN A 38 9.22 0.34 5.89
C GLN A 38 9.88 -1.01 5.64
N SER A 39 11.13 -1.13 6.08
CA SER A 39 11.91 -2.38 6.05
C SER A 39 11.56 -3.27 7.25
N LEU A 40 10.26 -3.51 7.48
CA LEU A 40 9.76 -4.36 8.55
C LEU A 40 9.43 -5.78 8.06
N PRO A 41 9.40 -6.78 8.95
CA PRO A 41 8.84 -8.10 8.67
C PRO A 41 7.38 -8.02 8.21
N ILE A 42 6.94 -9.04 7.46
CA ILE A 42 5.59 -9.07 6.88
C ILE A 42 4.50 -9.01 7.95
N ASP A 43 4.71 -9.69 9.08
CA ASP A 43 3.76 -9.75 10.20
C ASP A 43 3.61 -8.40 10.89
N ALA A 44 4.72 -7.65 11.05
CA ALA A 44 4.69 -6.32 11.64
C ALA A 44 3.92 -5.33 10.75
N ILE A 45 4.11 -5.41 9.43
CA ILE A 45 3.32 -4.61 8.47
C ILE A 45 1.84 -5.00 8.55
N LYS A 46 1.54 -6.30 8.62
CA LYS A 46 0.16 -6.80 8.71
C LYS A 46 -0.56 -6.24 9.94
N HIS A 47 0.07 -6.31 11.12
CA HIS A 47 -0.48 -5.74 12.35
C HIS A 47 -0.73 -4.24 12.25
N GLN A 48 0.23 -3.46 11.74
CA GLN A 48 0.05 -2.01 11.58
C GLN A 48 -1.11 -1.64 10.64
N LEU A 49 -1.33 -2.43 9.58
CA LEU A 49 -2.45 -2.21 8.67
C LEU A 49 -3.79 -2.60 9.29
N GLU A 50 -3.82 -3.69 10.06
CA GLU A 50 -5.01 -4.12 10.81
C GLU A 50 -5.39 -3.08 11.89
N ASP A 51 -4.41 -2.49 12.58
CA ASP A 51 -4.61 -1.42 13.57
C ASP A 51 -5.23 -0.14 12.98
N LEU A 52 -5.01 0.10 11.68
CA LEU A 52 -5.63 1.20 10.94
C LEU A 52 -6.99 0.83 10.33
N ASN A 53 -7.55 -0.35 10.68
CA ASN A 53 -8.75 -0.93 10.10
C ASN A 53 -8.69 -1.08 8.56
N ILE A 54 -7.49 -1.24 8.00
CA ILE A 54 -7.30 -1.44 6.57
C ILE A 54 -7.43 -2.93 6.26
N LYS A 55 -8.38 -3.28 5.39
CA LYS A 55 -8.62 -4.67 5.01
C LYS A 55 -7.57 -5.14 4.01
N ILE A 56 -6.76 -6.12 4.40
CA ILE A 56 -5.74 -6.73 3.53
C ILE A 56 -6.39 -7.80 2.65
N ASP A 57 -6.15 -7.72 1.34
CA ASP A 57 -6.54 -8.74 0.36
C ASP A 57 -5.41 -9.79 0.22
N TYR A 58 -4.18 -9.32 0.00
CA TYR A 58 -3.00 -10.14 0.14
C TYR A 58 -1.79 -9.30 0.52
N LEU A 59 -0.84 -9.94 1.20
CA LEU A 59 0.49 -9.41 1.48
C LEU A 59 1.46 -10.59 1.39
N VAL A 60 2.34 -10.59 0.39
CA VAL A 60 3.21 -11.76 0.09
C VAL A 60 4.60 -11.33 -0.37
N ASP A 61 5.60 -12.12 0.03
CA ASP A 61 6.97 -12.00 -0.46
C ASP A 61 7.23 -13.06 -1.53
N LYS A 62 7.67 -12.62 -2.72
CA LYS A 62 7.96 -13.50 -3.85
C LYS A 62 9.10 -12.94 -4.70
N ALA A 63 10.12 -13.75 -4.96
CA ALA A 63 11.25 -13.41 -5.83
C ALA A 63 11.90 -12.04 -5.50
N SER A 64 12.31 -11.86 -4.23
CA SER A 64 12.93 -10.63 -3.71
C SER A 64 12.09 -9.36 -3.87
N ARG A 65 10.77 -9.53 -3.93
CA ARG A 65 9.80 -8.44 -4.01
C ARG A 65 8.62 -8.74 -3.11
N ARG A 66 8.17 -7.72 -2.40
CA ARG A 66 6.95 -7.74 -1.60
C ARG A 66 5.80 -7.15 -2.41
N PHE A 67 4.67 -7.82 -2.42
CA PHE A 67 3.45 -7.40 -3.08
C PHE A 67 2.34 -7.24 -2.04
N VAL A 68 1.54 -6.20 -2.20
CA VAL A 68 0.40 -5.94 -1.32
C VAL A 68 -0.82 -5.49 -2.10
N ALA A 69 -1.98 -5.94 -1.66
CA ALA A 69 -3.26 -5.39 -2.04
C ALA A 69 -4.11 -5.15 -0.77
N VAL A 70 -4.68 -3.96 -0.67
CA VAL A 70 -5.54 -3.55 0.44
C VAL A 70 -6.83 -2.92 -0.08
N TRP A 71 -7.87 -2.95 0.74
CA TRP A 71 -9.12 -2.25 0.55
C TRP A 71 -9.21 -1.12 1.55
N ILE A 72 -9.46 0.08 1.04
CA ILE A 72 -9.85 1.26 1.82
C ILE A 72 -11.28 1.56 1.39
N ASP A 73 -12.24 1.17 2.23
CA ASP A 73 -13.66 1.03 1.87
C ASP A 73 -13.81 0.26 0.54
N GLU A 74 -14.44 0.89 -0.46
CA GLU A 74 -14.73 0.30 -1.78
C GLU A 74 -13.55 0.42 -2.78
N VAL A 75 -12.43 1.01 -2.36
CA VAL A 75 -11.27 1.27 -3.21
C VAL A 75 -10.15 0.30 -2.91
N ARG A 76 -9.95 -0.66 -3.82
CA ARG A 76 -8.78 -1.53 -3.82
C ARG A 76 -7.53 -0.82 -4.33
N LEU A 77 -6.49 -0.79 -3.50
CA LEU A 77 -5.16 -0.28 -3.80
C LEU A 77 -4.15 -1.42 -3.84
N ILE A 78 -3.16 -1.32 -4.72
CA ILE A 78 -2.07 -2.30 -4.85
C ILE A 78 -0.75 -1.58 -4.84
N ASP A 79 0.26 -2.23 -4.27
CA ASP A 79 1.63 -1.74 -4.33
C ASP A 79 2.62 -2.90 -4.29
N ASN A 80 3.86 -2.62 -4.65
CA ASN A 80 4.96 -3.56 -4.56
C ASN A 80 6.29 -2.84 -4.34
N ARG A 81 7.21 -3.49 -3.62
CA ARG A 81 8.57 -3.00 -3.38
C ARG A 81 9.60 -4.11 -3.42
N LEU A 82 10.82 -3.77 -3.79
CA LEU A 82 11.97 -4.67 -3.64
C LEU A 82 12.25 -4.90 -2.14
N LEU A 83 12.65 -6.13 -1.80
CA LEU A 83 13.10 -6.51 -0.46
C LEU A 83 14.59 -6.25 -0.28
#